data_AF-A0A853H5C1-F1
#
_entry.id   AF-A0A853H5C1-F1
#
_cell.length_a   1.000
_cell.length_b   1.000
_cell.length_c   1.000
_cell.angle_alpha   90.00
_cell.angle_beta   90.00
_cell.angle_gamma   90.00
#
_symmetry.space_group_name_H-M   'P 1'
#
loop_
_entity.id
_entity.type
_entity.pdbx_description
1 polymer ?
#
loop_
_entity_poly.entity_id
_entity_poly.type
_entity_poly.pdbx_seq_one_letter_code
_entity_poly.pdbx_strand_id
1 'polypeptide(L)'
;MRAFSIFSTPSGLSDGDRQKRRHMLARMGLGWLAMMQVMMFAFPGYLRSESMAPENLELLDQAIFLMNWISLILTVPVMLYCAWPVWQGAFNSLRRGRVGMDVPVALGIIAAFIPSAVTTWTGHGEVYFDSVTMFVAFLLTARYLELCARQSVGGGKVHQMIEQFRISVSVRANRVAFWFVLVQLVLAFLVGAVWYVYAPQHAIAVMVALLVMSCPCAMAMAVPTAVAAAHASYSAAPDAARLNTLQLVQATGLIARQNLYGAVAWHLLMTPLAAFGLVAPWLAAITMLLSSLAVAANSWRLYRKYTRPHDGWQAAVA
;
A
#
# COMPACT_ATOMS: atom_id res chain seq x y z
N MET A 1 11.34 -23.42 21.79
CA MET A 1 10.18 -22.69 21.26
C MET A 1 10.51 -22.22 19.85
N ARG A 2 9.94 -22.82 18.79
CA ARG A 2 10.15 -22.32 17.42
C ARG A 2 9.34 -21.04 17.26
N ALA A 3 10.01 -19.92 17.03
CA ALA A 3 9.36 -18.67 16.69
C ALA A 3 8.48 -18.90 15.45
N PHE A 4 7.17 -18.91 15.63
CA PHE A 4 6.22 -19.00 14.53
C PHE A 4 6.31 -17.70 13.73
N SER A 5 7.15 -17.72 12.69
CA SER A 5 7.20 -16.65 11.72
C SER A 5 5.88 -16.65 10.94
N ILE A 6 5.22 -15.50 10.80
CA ILE A 6 4.07 -15.33 9.90
C ILE A 6 4.41 -15.72 8.45
N PHE A 7 5.69 -15.69 8.11
CA PHE A 7 6.22 -16.11 6.81
C PHE A 7 6.45 -17.63 6.69
N SER A 8 6.33 -18.39 7.79
CA SER A 8 6.30 -19.85 7.72
C SER A 8 5.00 -20.32 7.05
N THR A 9 5.09 -21.39 6.28
CA THR A 9 3.92 -22.03 5.66
C THR A 9 3.28 -23.00 6.65
N PRO A 10 2.04 -22.77 7.11
CA PRO A 10 1.34 -23.71 7.97
C PRO A 10 1.21 -25.08 7.30
N SER A 11 1.48 -26.14 8.07
CA SER A 11 1.43 -27.53 7.60
C SER A 11 0.02 -27.97 7.17
N GLY A 12 -1.03 -27.41 7.77
CA GLY A 12 -2.43 -27.74 7.47
C GLY A 12 -3.07 -26.98 6.30
N LEU A 13 -2.33 -26.18 5.54
CA LEU A 13 -2.88 -25.48 4.37
C LEU A 13 -3.18 -26.43 3.21
N SER A 14 -4.34 -26.26 2.58
CA SER A 14 -4.72 -26.92 1.32
C SER A 14 -3.73 -26.60 0.19
N ASP A 15 -3.57 -27.50 -0.79
CA ASP A 15 -2.68 -27.27 -1.93
C ASP A 15 -3.06 -26.03 -2.74
N GLY A 16 -4.37 -25.76 -2.89
CA GLY A 16 -4.86 -24.55 -3.55
C GLY A 16 -4.45 -23.26 -2.83
N ASP A 17 -4.45 -23.24 -1.49
CA ASP A 17 -4.05 -22.07 -0.72
C ASP A 17 -2.52 -21.88 -0.69
N ARG A 18 -1.76 -22.98 -0.72
CA ARG A 18 -0.30 -22.94 -0.92
C ARG A 18 0.04 -22.36 -2.29
N GLN A 19 -0.68 -22.76 -3.34
CA GLN A 19 -0.48 -22.24 -4.69
C GLN A 19 -0.81 -20.74 -4.77
N LYS A 20 -1.93 -20.29 -4.17
CA LYS A 20 -2.27 -18.85 -4.07
C LYS A 20 -1.15 -18.03 -3.42
N ARG A 21 -0.56 -18.54 -2.33
CA ARG A 21 0.56 -17.88 -1.63
C ARG A 21 1.79 -17.75 -2.51
N ARG A 22 2.17 -18.81 -3.24
CA ARG A 22 3.31 -18.80 -4.17
C ARG A 22 3.10 -17.80 -5.30
N HIS A 23 1.91 -17.76 -5.92
CA HIS A 23 1.61 -16.78 -6.96
C HIS A 23 1.63 -15.34 -6.44
N MET A 24 1.09 -15.08 -5.25
CA MET A 24 1.16 -13.73 -4.67
C MET A 24 2.59 -13.30 -4.35
N LEU A 25 3.41 -14.21 -3.82
CA LEU A 25 4.82 -13.94 -3.57
C LEU A 25 5.57 -13.65 -4.87
N ALA A 26 5.32 -14.42 -5.94
CA ALA A 26 5.93 -14.20 -7.25
C ALA A 26 5.52 -12.84 -7.86
N ARG A 27 4.24 -12.49 -7.80
CA ARG A 27 3.74 -11.17 -8.26
C ARG A 27 4.37 -10.03 -7.47
N MET A 28 4.45 -10.16 -6.15
CA MET A 28 5.09 -9.17 -5.29
C MET A 28 6.57 -9.02 -5.63
N GLY A 29 7.32 -10.13 -5.70
CA GLY A 29 8.75 -10.11 -6.04
C GLY A 29 9.01 -9.47 -7.40
N LEU A 30 8.24 -9.85 -8.43
CA LEU A 30 8.35 -9.24 -9.75
C LEU A 30 8.00 -7.75 -9.73
N GLY A 31 6.95 -7.36 -8.99
CA GLY A 31 6.54 -5.97 -8.83
C GLY A 31 7.64 -5.11 -8.20
N TRP A 32 8.31 -5.60 -7.16
CA TRP A 32 9.44 -4.91 -6.52
C TRP A 32 10.66 -4.81 -7.41
N LEU A 33 11.01 -5.88 -8.13
CA LEU A 33 12.12 -5.84 -9.10
C LEU A 33 11.84 -4.81 -10.20
N ALA A 34 10.64 -4.84 -10.79
CA ALA A 34 10.25 -3.87 -11.80
C ALA A 34 10.24 -2.43 -11.27
N MET A 35 9.71 -2.20 -10.06
CA MET A 35 9.75 -0.88 -9.40
C MET A 35 11.19 -0.35 -9.28
N MET A 36 12.14 -1.17 -8.81
CA MET A 36 13.54 -0.74 -8.68
C MET A 36 14.16 -0.36 -10.03
N GLN A 37 13.92 -1.16 -11.08
CA GLN A 37 14.45 -0.89 -12.41
C GLN A 37 13.81 0.37 -13.02
N VAL A 38 12.48 0.50 -12.94
CA VAL A 38 11.77 1.66 -13.50
C VAL A 38 12.16 2.95 -12.77
N MET A 39 12.32 2.92 -11.44
CA MET A 39 12.82 4.11 -10.71
C MET A 39 14.24 4.49 -11.13
N MET A 40 15.12 3.52 -11.38
CA MET A 40 16.47 3.79 -11.88
C MET A 40 16.42 4.47 -13.25
N PHE A 41 15.53 4.03 -14.14
CA PHE A 41 15.35 4.60 -15.47
C PHE A 41 14.59 5.93 -15.49
N ALA A 42 13.81 6.24 -14.46
CA ALA A 42 13.16 7.56 -14.30
C ALA A 42 14.14 8.66 -13.85
N PHE A 43 15.33 8.30 -13.36
CA PHE A 43 16.31 9.25 -12.80
C PHE A 43 16.74 10.39 -13.75
N PRO A 44 17.00 10.16 -15.05
CA PRO A 44 17.34 11.25 -15.97
C PRO A 44 16.24 12.31 -16.10
N GLY A 45 14.96 11.91 -16.02
CA GLY A 45 13.83 12.85 -16.04
C GLY A 45 13.83 13.77 -14.83
N TYR A 46 14.21 13.25 -13.65
CA TYR A 46 14.35 14.05 -12.43
C TYR A 46 15.53 15.02 -12.43
N LEU A 47 16.57 14.73 -13.23
CA LEU A 47 17.74 15.62 -13.36
C LEU A 47 17.53 16.73 -14.39
N ARG A 48 16.52 16.64 -15.25
CA ARG A 48 16.22 17.65 -16.25
C ARG A 48 15.91 18.98 -15.57
N SER A 49 16.71 20.00 -15.83
CA SER A 49 16.47 21.37 -15.36
C SER A 49 16.66 22.35 -16.51
N GLU A 50 15.77 23.35 -16.61
CA GLU A 50 15.83 24.37 -17.67
C GLU A 50 17.11 25.24 -17.61
N SER A 51 17.88 25.16 -16.52
CA SER A 51 19.14 25.87 -16.32
C SER A 51 20.38 25.20 -16.93
N MET A 52 20.26 24.05 -17.61
CA MET A 52 21.41 23.33 -18.19
C MET A 52 21.83 23.89 -19.56
N ALA A 53 23.11 23.73 -19.90
CA ALA A 53 23.64 24.06 -21.23
C ALA A 53 22.92 23.25 -22.33
N PRO A 54 22.66 23.85 -23.51
CA PRO A 54 21.84 23.23 -24.56
C PRO A 54 22.37 21.88 -25.05
N GLU A 55 23.69 21.69 -25.13
CA GLU A 55 24.31 20.41 -25.51
C GLU A 55 24.02 19.29 -24.49
N ASN A 56 24.02 19.62 -23.19
CA ASN A 56 23.72 18.66 -22.13
C ASN A 56 22.22 18.30 -22.10
N LEU A 57 21.36 19.26 -22.45
CA LEU A 57 19.92 19.04 -22.55
C LEU A 57 19.55 18.08 -23.68
N GLU A 58 20.20 18.20 -24.84
CA GLU A 58 19.93 17.32 -25.98
C GLU A 58 20.33 15.86 -25.71
N LEU A 59 21.51 15.64 -25.11
CA LEU A 59 21.94 14.32 -24.66
C LEU A 59 21.00 13.74 -23.58
N LEU A 60 20.56 14.58 -22.64
CA LEU A 60 19.64 14.16 -21.60
C LEU A 60 18.25 13.81 -22.16
N ASP A 61 17.75 14.56 -23.14
CA ASP A 61 16.47 14.30 -23.80
C ASP A 61 16.48 13.00 -24.59
N GLN A 62 17.58 12.69 -25.28
CA GLN A 62 17.77 11.39 -25.94
C GLN A 62 17.79 10.24 -24.92
N ALA A 63 18.50 10.43 -23.80
CA ALA A 63 18.53 9.44 -22.73
C ALA A 63 17.13 9.24 -22.12
N ILE A 64 16.41 10.32 -21.80
CA ILE A 64 15.04 10.26 -21.28
C ILE A 64 14.13 9.49 -22.23
N PHE A 65 14.17 9.78 -23.53
CA PHE A 65 13.35 9.08 -24.52
C PHE A 65 13.60 7.57 -24.50
N LEU A 66 14.86 7.13 -24.55
CA LEU A 66 15.21 5.71 -24.52
C LEU A 66 14.80 5.05 -23.19
N MET A 67 15.04 5.71 -22.06
CA MET A 67 14.70 5.20 -20.74
C MET A 67 13.17 5.13 -20.52
N ASN A 68 12.40 6.01 -21.14
CA ASN A 68 10.93 5.96 -21.11
C ASN A 68 10.40 4.72 -21.84
N TRP A 69 10.98 4.36 -22.98
CA TRP A 69 10.64 3.12 -23.70
C TRP A 69 10.95 1.87 -22.88
N ILE A 70 12.12 1.83 -22.25
CA ILE A 70 12.49 0.71 -21.35
C ILE A 70 11.52 0.64 -20.17
N SER A 71 11.19 1.79 -19.57
CA SER A 71 10.24 1.89 -18.46
C SER A 71 8.84 1.41 -18.85
N LEU A 72 8.36 1.75 -20.06
CA LEU A 72 7.10 1.27 -20.61
C LEU A 72 7.12 -0.26 -20.72
N ILE A 73 8.15 -0.83 -21.35
CA ILE A 73 8.30 -2.29 -21.53
C ILE A 73 8.29 -3.02 -20.19
N LEU A 74 8.98 -2.49 -19.18
CA LEU A 74 9.03 -3.08 -17.84
C LEU A 74 7.72 -2.91 -17.06
N THR A 75 6.95 -1.86 -17.34
CA THR A 75 5.68 -1.59 -16.65
C THR A 75 4.52 -2.43 -17.19
N VAL A 76 4.55 -2.81 -18.47
CA VAL A 76 3.53 -3.69 -19.09
C VAL A 76 3.32 -5.02 -18.33
N PRO A 77 4.34 -5.83 -17.99
CA PRO A 77 4.14 -7.06 -17.22
C PRO A 77 3.66 -6.78 -15.78
N VAL A 78 4.02 -5.63 -15.19
CA VAL A 78 3.47 -5.21 -13.90
C VAL A 78 1.96 -4.97 -14.01
N MET A 79 1.53 -4.27 -15.07
CA MET A 79 0.13 -4.00 -15.36
C MET A 79 -0.66 -5.28 -15.62
N LEU A 80 -0.15 -6.19 -16.46
CA LEU A 80 -0.89 -7.37 -16.88
C LEU A 80 -0.89 -8.48 -15.82
N TYR A 81 0.26 -8.77 -15.20
CA TYR A 81 0.42 -9.90 -14.29
C TYR A 81 0.38 -9.52 -12.81
N CYS A 82 1.11 -8.47 -12.41
CA CYS A 82 1.23 -8.09 -11.00
C CYS A 82 -0.06 -7.43 -10.48
N ALA A 83 -0.64 -6.49 -11.24
CA ALA A 83 -1.87 -5.79 -10.88
C ALA A 83 -3.15 -6.63 -11.09
N TRP A 84 -3.04 -7.88 -11.56
CA TRP A 84 -4.17 -8.79 -11.78
C TRP A 84 -5.17 -8.91 -10.60
N PRO A 85 -4.74 -9.02 -9.33
CA PRO A 85 -5.67 -9.06 -8.20
C PRO A 85 -6.51 -7.79 -8.05
N VAL A 86 -5.98 -6.64 -8.49
CA VAL A 86 -6.70 -5.35 -8.48
C VAL A 86 -7.75 -5.34 -9.57
N TRP A 87 -7.40 -5.76 -10.80
CA TRP A 87 -8.33 -5.83 -11.92
C TRP A 87 -9.51 -6.76 -11.62
N GLN A 88 -9.22 -7.95 -11.09
CA GLN A 88 -10.26 -8.90 -10.68
C GLN A 88 -11.18 -8.31 -9.60
N GLY A 89 -10.59 -7.63 -8.61
CA GLY A 89 -11.35 -7.01 -7.52
C GLY A 89 -12.24 -5.86 -8.00
N ALA A 90 -11.72 -4.99 -8.87
CA ALA A 90 -12.46 -3.89 -9.47
C ALA A 90 -13.63 -4.41 -10.32
N PHE A 91 -13.36 -5.39 -11.19
CA PHE A 91 -14.36 -5.99 -12.07
C PHE A 91 -15.48 -6.69 -11.30
N ASN A 92 -15.12 -7.46 -10.26
CA ASN A 92 -16.11 -8.12 -9.40
C ASN A 92 -16.96 -7.13 -8.59
N SER A 93 -16.36 -6.03 -8.15
CA SER A 93 -17.07 -4.96 -7.42
C SER A 93 -18.08 -4.27 -8.34
N LEU A 94 -17.66 -3.90 -9.54
CA LEU A 94 -18.49 -3.26 -10.56
C LEU A 94 -19.66 -4.16 -10.98
N ARG A 95 -19.39 -5.44 -11.27
CA ARG A 95 -20.44 -6.43 -11.61
C ARG A 95 -21.50 -6.62 -10.53
N ARG A 96 -21.16 -6.40 -9.25
CA ARG A 96 -22.07 -6.57 -8.11
C ARG A 96 -22.77 -5.27 -7.71
N GLY A 97 -22.57 -4.18 -8.46
CA GLY A 97 -23.11 -2.85 -8.13
C GLY A 97 -22.59 -2.31 -6.79
N ARG A 98 -21.43 -2.79 -6.33
CA ARG A 98 -20.82 -2.36 -5.06
C ARG A 98 -19.55 -1.59 -5.34
N VAL A 99 -19.35 -0.50 -4.62
CA VAL A 99 -18.12 0.29 -4.72
C VAL A 99 -17.06 -0.32 -3.80
N GLY A 100 -16.13 -1.08 -4.38
CA GLY A 100 -14.98 -1.67 -3.69
C GLY A 100 -13.75 -0.78 -3.79
N MET A 101 -12.82 -0.89 -2.83
CA MET A 101 -11.54 -0.16 -2.80
C MET A 101 -10.71 -0.38 -4.08
N ASP A 102 -10.92 -1.50 -4.76
CA ASP A 102 -10.14 -1.90 -5.93
C ASP A 102 -10.49 -1.08 -7.18
N VAL A 103 -11.69 -0.49 -7.23
CA VAL A 103 -12.16 0.33 -8.38
C VAL A 103 -11.37 1.65 -8.52
N PRO A 104 -11.31 2.53 -7.50
CA PRO A 104 -10.53 3.76 -7.62
C PRO A 104 -9.03 3.49 -7.79
N VAL A 105 -8.51 2.43 -7.16
CA VAL A 105 -7.14 1.97 -7.31
C VAL A 105 -6.85 1.57 -8.77
N ALA A 106 -7.72 0.76 -9.37
CA ALA A 106 -7.62 0.38 -10.78
C ALA A 106 -7.66 1.59 -11.71
N LEU A 107 -8.59 2.52 -11.47
CA LEU A 107 -8.70 3.76 -12.25
C LEU A 107 -7.44 4.62 -12.14
N GLY A 108 -6.87 4.78 -10.94
CA GLY A 108 -5.63 5.53 -10.73
C GLY A 108 -4.45 4.93 -11.47
N ILE A 109 -4.31 3.60 -11.44
CA ILE A 109 -3.27 2.88 -12.21
C ILE A 109 -3.44 3.14 -13.71
N ILE A 110 -4.66 3.03 -14.24
CA ILE A 110 -4.95 3.28 -15.67
C ILE A 110 -4.68 4.75 -16.04
N ALA A 111 -5.14 5.68 -15.19
CA ALA A 111 -5.02 7.11 -15.42
C ALA A 111 -3.57 7.60 -15.37
N ALA A 112 -2.68 6.90 -14.66
CA ALA A 112 -1.24 7.19 -14.71
C ALA A 112 -0.55 6.48 -15.89
N PHE A 113 -0.94 5.23 -16.19
CA PHE A 113 -0.29 4.43 -17.23
C PHE A 113 -0.60 4.91 -18.65
N ILE A 114 -1.87 5.16 -18.99
CA ILE A 114 -2.28 5.49 -20.37
C ILE A 114 -1.63 6.80 -20.83
N PRO A 115 -1.73 7.93 -20.10
CA PRO A 115 -1.06 9.16 -20.51
C PRO A 115 0.45 8.97 -20.63
N SER A 116 1.09 8.28 -19.69
CA SER A 116 2.53 8.00 -19.76
C SER A 116 2.91 7.21 -21.02
N ALA A 117 2.10 6.23 -21.42
CA ALA A 117 2.32 5.47 -22.66
C ALA A 117 2.15 6.35 -23.92
N VAL A 118 1.15 7.24 -23.93
CA VAL A 118 0.94 8.20 -25.02
C VAL A 118 2.07 9.22 -25.11
N THR A 119 2.52 9.76 -23.97
CA THR A 119 3.69 10.66 -23.87
C THR A 119 4.95 9.98 -24.39
N THR A 120 5.18 8.71 -24.03
CA THR A 120 6.34 7.95 -24.51
C THR A 120 6.33 7.78 -26.03
N TRP A 121 5.15 7.57 -26.60
CA TRP A 121 4.98 7.42 -28.05
C TRP A 121 5.15 8.75 -28.80
N THR A 122 4.63 9.84 -28.23
CA THR A 122 4.68 11.17 -28.84
C THR A 122 6.01 11.88 -28.61
N GLY A 123 6.82 11.43 -27.66
CA GLY A 123 8.11 12.03 -27.30
C GLY A 123 8.02 13.35 -26.55
N HIS A 124 6.81 13.79 -26.17
CA HIS A 124 6.57 15.09 -25.56
C HIS A 124 5.79 14.97 -24.24
N GLY A 125 6.44 15.37 -23.14
CA GLY A 125 5.84 15.47 -21.81
C GLY A 125 6.48 14.53 -20.78
N GLU A 126 5.91 14.55 -19.58
CA GLU A 126 6.37 13.78 -18.42
C GLU A 126 5.71 12.39 -18.35
N VAL A 127 6.45 11.38 -17.89
CA VAL A 127 5.97 10.00 -17.71
C VAL A 127 5.98 9.60 -16.24
N TYR A 128 5.05 8.73 -15.85
CA TYR A 128 4.81 8.35 -14.44
C TYR A 128 4.82 6.82 -14.23
N PHE A 129 5.60 6.08 -15.02
CA PHE A 129 5.72 4.63 -14.91
C PHE A 129 6.28 4.17 -13.55
N ASP A 130 7.17 4.97 -12.96
CA ASP A 130 7.73 4.74 -11.63
C ASP A 130 6.66 4.80 -10.54
N SER A 131 5.76 5.76 -10.62
CA SER A 131 4.63 5.93 -9.72
C SER A 131 3.66 4.75 -9.82
N VAL A 132 3.38 4.27 -11.04
CA VAL A 132 2.56 3.07 -11.29
C VAL A 132 3.18 1.82 -10.66
N THR A 133 4.45 1.54 -10.98
CA THR A 133 5.13 0.32 -10.51
C THR A 133 5.34 0.33 -8.99
N MET A 134 5.71 1.49 -8.43
CA MET A 134 5.80 1.70 -6.98
C MET A 134 4.48 1.41 -6.28
N PHE A 135 3.38 1.99 -6.78
CA PHE A 135 2.06 1.80 -6.21
C PHE A 135 1.63 0.32 -6.21
N VAL A 136 1.83 -0.38 -7.34
CA VAL A 136 1.51 -1.81 -7.45
C VAL A 136 2.37 -2.66 -6.52
N ALA A 137 3.68 -2.38 -6.41
CA ALA A 137 4.59 -3.11 -5.53
C ALA A 137 4.18 -3.01 -4.06
N PHE A 138 3.89 -1.81 -3.57
CA PHE A 138 3.44 -1.60 -2.18
C PHE A 138 2.06 -2.20 -1.90
N LEU A 139 1.12 -2.06 -2.84
CA LEU A 139 -0.21 -2.66 -2.71
C LEU A 139 -0.14 -4.19 -2.64
N LEU A 140 0.73 -4.82 -3.43
CA LEU A 140 0.95 -6.26 -3.40
C LEU A 140 1.60 -6.71 -2.09
N THR A 141 2.55 -5.95 -1.55
CA THR A 141 3.11 -6.22 -0.21
C THR A 141 2.01 -6.24 0.84
N ALA A 142 1.15 -5.22 0.87
CA ALA A 142 0.02 -5.15 1.79
C ALA A 142 -0.89 -6.37 1.68
N ARG A 143 -1.29 -6.74 0.45
CA ARG A 143 -2.13 -7.92 0.21
C ARG A 143 -1.43 -9.23 0.57
N TYR A 144 -0.12 -9.35 0.33
CA TYR A 144 0.65 -10.54 0.68
C TYR A 144 0.76 -10.73 2.19
N LEU A 145 0.98 -9.65 2.94
CA LEU A 145 0.92 -9.67 4.39
C LEU A 145 -0.47 -10.05 4.90
N GLU A 146 -1.54 -9.52 4.28
CA GLU A 146 -2.91 -9.93 4.58
C GLU A 146 -3.14 -11.42 4.31
N LEU A 147 -2.64 -11.95 3.18
CA LEU A 147 -2.78 -13.37 2.86
C LEU A 147 -2.05 -14.25 3.89
N CYS A 148 -0.80 -13.90 4.23
CA CYS A 148 -0.04 -14.64 5.23
C CYS A 148 -0.75 -14.63 6.59
N ALA A 149 -1.33 -13.50 6.98
CA ALA A 149 -2.10 -13.36 8.21
C ALA A 149 -3.39 -14.19 8.22
N ARG A 150 -4.10 -14.28 7.09
CA ARG A 150 -5.29 -15.15 6.96
C ARG A 150 -4.91 -16.63 7.02
N GLN A 151 -3.80 -16.99 6.39
CA GLN A 151 -3.36 -18.38 6.26
C GLN A 151 -2.64 -18.90 7.50
N SER A 152 -2.08 -18.04 8.36
CA SER A 152 -1.35 -18.45 9.57
C SER A 152 -2.23 -19.07 10.66
N VAL A 153 -3.54 -19.20 10.44
CA VAL A 153 -4.53 -19.61 11.44
C VAL A 153 -5.11 -20.98 11.10
N GLY A 154 -5.03 -21.93 12.05
CA GLY A 154 -5.79 -23.18 12.01
C GLY A 154 -7.26 -22.96 12.40
N GLY A 155 -8.17 -23.72 11.79
CA GLY A 155 -9.62 -23.59 12.04
C GLY A 155 -10.00 -23.75 13.51
N GLY A 156 -10.86 -22.87 14.03
CA GLY A 156 -11.36 -22.89 15.42
C GLY A 156 -12.37 -21.78 15.73
N LYS A 157 -13.08 -21.86 16.87
CA LYS A 157 -14.12 -20.89 17.28
C LYS A 157 -13.58 -19.47 17.49
N VAL A 158 -12.36 -19.33 18.01
CA VAL A 158 -11.67 -18.03 18.18
C VAL A 158 -11.36 -17.37 16.84
N HIS A 159 -11.00 -18.17 15.83
CA HIS A 159 -10.77 -17.68 14.46
C HIS A 159 -12.06 -17.12 13.84
N GLN A 160 -13.19 -17.81 14.01
CA GLN A 160 -14.48 -17.31 13.52
C GLN A 160 -14.87 -15.97 14.17
N MET A 161 -14.60 -15.80 15.47
CA MET A 161 -14.90 -14.56 16.19
C MET A 161 -14.00 -13.40 15.74
N ILE A 162 -12.70 -13.65 15.54
CA ILE A 162 -11.76 -12.66 15.00
C ILE A 162 -12.12 -12.31 13.55
N GLU A 163 -12.49 -13.28 12.72
CA GLU A 163 -12.83 -13.06 11.31
C GLU A 163 -14.14 -12.30 11.13
N GLN A 164 -15.18 -12.61 11.90
CA GLN A 164 -16.44 -11.83 11.89
C GLN A 164 -16.20 -10.36 12.28
N PHE A 165 -15.43 -10.14 13.34
CA PHE A 165 -15.09 -8.80 13.79
C PHE A 165 -14.23 -8.06 12.75
N ARG A 166 -13.22 -8.73 12.17
CA ARG A 166 -12.40 -8.23 11.07
C ARG A 166 -13.25 -7.80 9.88
N ILE A 167 -14.23 -8.60 9.47
CA ILE A 167 -15.11 -8.25 8.35
C ILE A 167 -15.85 -6.94 8.64
N SER A 168 -16.42 -6.78 9.84
CA SER A 168 -17.14 -5.55 10.21
C SER A 168 -16.24 -4.30 10.22
N VAL A 169 -15.02 -4.42 10.76
CA VAL A 169 -14.06 -3.30 10.84
C VAL A 169 -13.48 -2.98 9.47
N SER A 170 -13.16 -4.00 8.66
CA SER A 170 -12.64 -3.82 7.30
C SER A 170 -13.65 -3.18 6.35
N VAL A 171 -14.96 -3.47 6.48
CA VAL A 171 -15.99 -2.79 5.69
C VAL A 171 -16.01 -1.29 5.99
N ARG A 172 -15.95 -0.91 7.27
CA ARG A 172 -15.90 0.51 7.67
C ARG A 172 -14.60 1.16 7.22
N ALA A 173 -13.46 0.49 7.40
CA ALA A 173 -12.15 0.97 6.96
C ALA A 173 -12.11 1.18 5.44
N ASN A 174 -12.60 0.23 4.65
CA ASN A 174 -12.67 0.35 3.20
C ASN A 174 -13.58 1.50 2.76
N ARG A 175 -14.70 1.73 3.46
CA ARG A 175 -15.58 2.87 3.15
C ARG A 175 -14.90 4.21 3.43
N VAL A 176 -14.21 4.33 4.56
CA VAL A 176 -13.44 5.54 4.91
C VAL A 176 -12.32 5.77 3.90
N ALA A 177 -11.53 4.73 3.60
CA ALA A 177 -10.46 4.80 2.62
C ALA A 177 -10.98 5.18 1.22
N PHE A 178 -12.11 4.61 0.80
CA PHE A 178 -12.75 4.94 -0.47
C PHE A 178 -13.10 6.44 -0.57
N TRP A 179 -13.84 6.96 0.40
CA TRP A 179 -14.23 8.38 0.39
C TRP A 179 -13.03 9.31 0.50
N PHE A 180 -12.05 8.93 1.32
CA PHE A 180 -10.78 9.65 1.43
C PHE A 180 -10.06 9.76 0.08
N VAL A 181 -9.88 8.63 -0.62
CA VAL A 181 -9.25 8.60 -1.95
C VAL A 181 -10.03 9.46 -2.93
N LEU A 182 -11.36 9.33 -2.96
CA LEU A 182 -12.20 10.09 -3.88
C LEU A 182 -12.07 11.61 -3.65
N VAL A 183 -12.13 12.05 -2.40
CA VAL A 183 -11.95 13.46 -2.04
C VAL A 183 -10.55 13.93 -2.43
N GLN A 184 -9.51 13.13 -2.16
CA GLN A 184 -8.13 13.50 -2.47
C GLN A 184 -7.86 13.59 -3.97
N LEU A 185 -8.45 12.70 -4.77
CA LEU A 185 -8.37 12.76 -6.23
C LEU A 185 -9.01 14.04 -6.75
N VAL A 186 -10.23 14.35 -6.31
CA VAL A 186 -10.91 15.61 -6.69
C VAL A 186 -10.08 16.82 -6.28
N LEU A 187 -9.54 16.82 -5.06
CA LEU A 187 -8.67 17.89 -4.58
C LEU A 187 -7.40 18.03 -5.41
N ALA A 188 -6.76 16.94 -5.82
CA ALA A 188 -5.57 16.95 -6.65
C ALA A 188 -5.81 17.64 -8.01
N PHE A 189 -6.94 17.34 -8.67
CA PHE A 189 -7.31 18.00 -9.92
C PHE A 189 -7.67 19.48 -9.72
N LEU A 190 -8.40 19.81 -8.64
CA LEU A 190 -8.76 21.21 -8.34
C LEU A 190 -7.52 22.06 -8.05
N VAL A 191 -6.64 21.59 -7.17
CA VAL A 191 -5.40 22.29 -6.81
C VAL A 191 -4.45 22.36 -8.02
N GLY A 192 -4.34 21.28 -8.80
CA GLY A 192 -3.58 21.28 -10.05
C GLY A 192 -4.09 22.31 -11.04
N ALA A 193 -5.41 22.43 -11.22
CA ALA A 193 -6.03 23.44 -12.09
C ALA A 193 -5.78 24.87 -11.59
N VAL A 194 -5.85 25.10 -10.28
CA VAL A 194 -5.51 26.40 -9.67
C VAL A 194 -4.05 26.75 -9.97
N TRP A 195 -3.11 25.86 -9.68
CA TRP A 195 -1.69 26.11 -9.97
C TRP A 195 -1.40 26.27 -11.46
N TYR A 196 -2.14 25.59 -12.33
CA TYR A 196 -1.99 25.75 -13.78
C TYR A 196 -2.31 27.18 -14.25
N VAL A 197 -3.30 27.83 -13.62
CA VAL A 197 -3.68 29.21 -13.93
C VAL A 197 -2.68 30.23 -13.35
N TYR A 198 -2.14 30.00 -12.16
CA TYR A 198 -1.28 30.97 -11.47
C TYR A 198 0.22 30.81 -11.75
N ALA A 199 0.72 29.57 -11.80
CA ALA A 199 2.15 29.25 -11.98
C ALA A 199 2.29 27.85 -12.62
N PRO A 200 2.21 27.75 -13.96
CA PRO A 200 2.15 26.47 -14.67
C PRO A 200 3.38 25.59 -14.43
N GLN A 201 4.55 26.18 -14.13
CA GLN A 201 5.77 25.44 -13.82
C GLN A 201 5.66 24.54 -12.58
N HIS A 202 4.78 24.85 -11.62
CA HIS A 202 4.61 24.06 -10.39
C HIS A 202 3.39 23.14 -10.42
N ALA A 203 2.45 23.36 -11.33
CA ALA A 203 1.16 22.68 -11.38
C ALA A 203 1.31 21.15 -11.46
N ILE A 204 2.21 20.68 -12.32
CA ILE A 204 2.45 19.26 -12.53
C ILE A 204 3.04 18.62 -11.27
N ALA A 205 4.07 19.24 -10.68
CA ALA A 205 4.72 18.72 -9.47
C ALA A 205 3.76 18.64 -8.28
N VAL A 206 2.94 19.67 -8.07
CA VAL A 206 1.92 19.71 -6.99
C VAL A 206 0.84 18.67 -7.22
N MET A 207 0.30 18.58 -8.44
CA MET A 207 -0.73 17.61 -8.78
C MET A 207 -0.22 16.18 -8.59
N VAL A 208 0.98 15.86 -9.07
CA VAL A 208 1.60 14.55 -8.91
C VAL A 208 1.84 14.23 -7.43
N ALA A 209 2.34 15.18 -6.64
CA ALA A 209 2.52 14.98 -5.20
C ALA A 209 1.19 14.64 -4.49
N LEU A 210 0.10 15.36 -4.81
CA LEU A 210 -1.23 15.08 -4.27
C LEU A 210 -1.81 13.74 -4.73
N LEU A 211 -1.58 13.37 -5.99
CA LEU A 211 -1.96 12.05 -6.52
C LEU A 211 -1.19 10.92 -5.83
N VAL A 212 0.12 11.08 -5.63
CA VAL A 212 0.94 10.11 -4.88
C VAL A 212 0.44 9.99 -3.44
N MET A 213 0.12 11.10 -2.77
CA MET A 213 -0.48 11.09 -1.43
C MET A 213 -1.88 10.49 -1.39
N SER A 214 -2.62 10.40 -2.51
CA SER A 214 -3.93 9.74 -2.52
C SER A 214 -3.84 8.23 -2.27
N CYS A 215 -2.65 7.64 -2.37
CA CYS A 215 -2.43 6.22 -2.14
C CYS A 215 -2.79 5.80 -0.71
N PRO A 216 -3.89 5.03 -0.49
CA PRO A 216 -4.38 4.72 0.85
C PRO A 216 -3.65 3.52 1.47
N CYS A 217 -2.37 3.29 1.15
CA CYS A 217 -1.65 2.06 1.49
C CYS A 217 -1.63 1.78 3.01
N ALA A 218 -1.40 2.81 3.83
CA ALA A 218 -1.45 2.70 5.29
C ALA A 218 -2.88 2.41 5.81
N MET A 219 -3.91 2.99 5.19
CA MET A 219 -5.32 2.75 5.55
C MET A 219 -5.75 1.32 5.20
N ALA A 220 -5.34 0.82 4.03
CA ALA A 220 -5.60 -0.54 3.59
C ALA A 220 -4.92 -1.59 4.48
N MET A 221 -3.72 -1.27 5.02
CA MET A 221 -3.00 -2.14 5.95
C MET A 221 -3.45 -2.04 7.41
N ALA A 222 -4.26 -1.05 7.78
CA ALA A 222 -4.65 -0.80 9.17
C ALA A 222 -5.33 -2.01 9.84
N VAL A 223 -6.31 -2.62 9.16
CA VAL A 223 -7.05 -3.78 9.67
C VAL A 223 -6.28 -5.09 9.50
N PRO A 224 -5.70 -5.42 8.32
CA PRO A 224 -4.93 -6.65 8.14
C PRO A 224 -3.75 -6.79 9.11
N THR A 225 -2.99 -5.72 9.35
CA THR A 225 -1.82 -5.78 10.24
C THR A 225 -2.21 -5.96 11.71
N ALA A 226 -3.29 -5.32 12.15
CA ALA A 226 -3.80 -5.48 13.52
C ALA A 226 -4.28 -6.91 13.76
N VAL A 227 -5.03 -7.47 12.80
CA VAL A 227 -5.50 -8.87 12.86
C VAL A 227 -4.34 -9.85 12.78
N ALA A 228 -3.34 -9.58 11.93
CA ALA A 228 -2.11 -10.39 11.86
C ALA A 228 -1.39 -10.44 13.22
N ALA A 229 -1.26 -9.29 13.90
CA ALA A 229 -0.66 -9.22 15.23
C ALA A 229 -1.48 -9.96 16.29
N ALA A 230 -2.82 -9.90 16.21
CA ALA A 230 -3.71 -10.65 17.08
C ALA A 230 -3.53 -12.16 16.91
N HIS A 231 -3.45 -12.64 15.66
CA HIS A 231 -3.18 -14.04 15.36
C HIS A 231 -1.81 -14.48 15.83
N ALA A 232 -0.77 -13.68 15.57
CA ALA A 232 0.57 -13.97 16.05
C ALA A 232 0.62 -14.05 17.59
N SER A 233 -0.17 -13.22 18.29
CA SER A 233 -0.32 -13.27 19.75
C SER A 233 -0.96 -14.57 20.22
N TYR A 234 -2.07 -14.96 19.59
CA TYR A 234 -2.79 -16.19 19.91
C TYR A 234 -1.95 -17.45 19.67
N SER A 235 -1.24 -17.51 18.53
CA SER A 235 -0.37 -18.63 18.18
C SER A 235 0.86 -18.74 19.09
N ALA A 236 1.33 -17.63 19.66
CA ALA A 236 2.50 -17.62 20.55
C ALA A 236 2.16 -18.02 22.00
N ALA A 237 0.90 -17.88 22.43
CA ALA A 237 0.44 -18.20 23.79
C ALA A 237 -0.94 -18.89 23.77
N PRO A 238 -1.01 -20.20 23.44
CA PRO A 238 -2.27 -20.92 23.25
C PRO A 238 -3.06 -21.26 24.53
N ASP A 239 -2.49 -21.04 25.73
CA ASP A 239 -3.13 -21.43 27.00
C ASP A 239 -4.38 -20.59 27.31
N ALA A 240 -5.54 -21.27 27.34
CA ALA A 240 -6.89 -20.73 27.48
C ALA A 240 -7.18 -19.96 28.79
N ALA A 241 -6.32 -20.05 29.81
CA ALA A 241 -6.45 -19.29 31.06
C ALA A 241 -5.83 -17.87 30.99
N ARG A 242 -5.04 -17.56 29.96
CA ARG A 242 -4.23 -16.32 29.86
C ARG A 242 -4.73 -15.28 28.87
N LEU A 243 -5.66 -15.64 27.98
CA LEU A 243 -6.22 -14.73 26.98
C LEU A 243 -7.73 -14.64 27.17
N ASN A 244 -8.21 -13.52 27.69
CA ASN A 244 -9.57 -13.10 27.41
C ASN A 244 -9.66 -12.87 25.89
N THR A 245 -10.08 -13.88 25.12
CA THR A 245 -10.25 -13.79 23.66
C THR A 245 -11.04 -12.54 23.27
N LEU A 246 -12.03 -12.17 24.08
CA LEU A 246 -12.78 -10.94 23.93
C LEU A 246 -11.91 -9.68 24.07
N GLN A 247 -11.00 -9.62 25.04
CA GLN A 247 -10.06 -8.50 25.20
C GLN A 247 -9.08 -8.43 24.03
N LEU A 248 -8.60 -9.57 23.50
CA LEU A 248 -7.74 -9.58 22.31
C LEU A 248 -8.48 -9.06 21.08
N VAL A 249 -9.73 -9.50 20.86
CA VAL A 249 -10.58 -9.01 19.75
C VAL A 249 -10.85 -7.51 19.89
N GLN A 250 -11.19 -7.05 21.10
CA GLN A 250 -11.40 -5.62 21.38
C GLN A 250 -10.13 -4.79 21.16
N ALA A 251 -8.99 -5.24 21.66
CA ALA A 251 -7.70 -4.58 21.47
C ALA A 251 -7.29 -4.52 20.00
N THR A 252 -7.57 -5.59 19.25
CA THR A 252 -7.38 -5.63 17.78
C THR A 252 -8.20 -4.56 17.09
N GLY A 253 -9.47 -4.40 17.48
CA GLY A 253 -10.35 -3.36 16.94
C GLY A 253 -9.89 -1.94 17.27
N LEU A 254 -9.42 -1.71 18.50
CA LEU A 254 -8.88 -0.43 18.92
C LEU A 254 -7.63 -0.07 18.11
N ILE A 255 -6.68 -1.00 17.96
CA ILE A 255 -5.46 -0.78 17.18
C ILE A 255 -5.77 -0.59 15.69
N ALA A 256 -6.69 -1.38 15.13
CA ALA A 256 -7.12 -1.20 13.75
C ALA A 256 -7.72 0.20 13.52
N ARG A 257 -8.53 0.71 14.46
CA ARG A 257 -9.07 2.08 14.41
C ARG A 257 -7.99 3.14 14.58
N GLN A 258 -7.06 2.96 15.52
CA GLN A 258 -5.93 3.87 15.72
C GLN A 258 -5.06 3.96 14.45
N ASN A 259 -4.78 2.83 13.82
CA ASN A 259 -4.03 2.77 12.57
C ASN A 259 -4.77 3.49 11.44
N LEU A 260 -6.07 3.23 11.30
CA LEU A 260 -6.89 3.84 10.25
C LEU A 260 -6.97 5.37 10.43
N TYR A 261 -7.38 5.83 11.60
CA TYR A 261 -7.56 7.27 11.86
C TYR A 261 -6.22 8.00 11.97
N GLY A 262 -5.17 7.35 12.48
CA GLY A 262 -3.81 7.89 12.45
C GLY A 262 -3.29 8.09 11.03
N ALA A 263 -3.54 7.12 10.14
CA ALA A 263 -3.22 7.27 8.72
C ALA A 263 -4.01 8.42 8.07
N VAL A 264 -5.33 8.50 8.33
CA VAL A 264 -6.17 9.60 7.82
C VAL A 264 -5.67 10.96 8.31
N ALA A 265 -5.40 11.10 9.61
CA ALA A 265 -4.91 12.35 10.19
C ALA A 265 -3.56 12.77 9.59
N TRP A 266 -2.64 11.82 9.42
CA TRP A 266 -1.34 12.07 8.79
C TRP A 266 -1.50 12.62 7.36
N HIS A 267 -2.40 12.03 6.59
CA HIS A 267 -2.63 12.48 5.22
C HIS A 267 -3.32 13.86 5.19
N LEU A 268 -4.32 14.09 6.04
CA LEU A 268 -4.98 15.39 6.15
C LEU A 268 -3.99 16.50 6.54
N LEU A 269 -2.95 16.18 7.31
CA LEU A 269 -1.90 17.12 7.68
C LEU A 269 -0.90 17.37 6.52
N MET A 270 -0.56 16.33 5.75
CA MET A 270 0.39 16.45 4.63
C MET A 270 -0.23 17.05 3.36
N THR A 271 -1.53 16.86 3.15
CA THR A 271 -2.27 17.36 1.99
C THR A 271 -2.17 18.87 1.79
N PRO A 272 -2.39 19.74 2.80
CA PRO A 272 -2.22 21.18 2.61
C PRO A 272 -0.76 21.54 2.31
N LEU A 273 0.21 20.89 2.95
CA LEU A 273 1.64 21.12 2.66
C LEU A 273 1.98 20.79 1.19
N ALA A 274 1.44 19.69 0.66
CA ALA A 274 1.56 19.35 -0.74
C ALA A 274 0.83 20.35 -1.65
N ALA A 275 -0.38 20.77 -1.26
CA ALA A 275 -1.17 21.75 -2.02
C ALA A 275 -0.50 23.12 -2.13
N PHE A 276 0.29 23.52 -1.13
CA PHE A 276 1.13 24.72 -1.15
C PHE A 276 2.45 24.53 -1.92
N GLY A 277 2.72 23.35 -2.48
CA GLY A 277 3.96 23.06 -3.20
C GLY A 277 5.20 22.87 -2.32
N LEU A 278 5.02 22.69 -1.01
CA LEU A 278 6.13 22.47 -0.06
C LEU A 278 6.62 21.02 -0.06
N VAL A 279 5.85 20.10 -0.65
CA VAL A 279 6.16 18.66 -0.65
C VAL A 279 6.47 18.20 -2.06
N ALA A 280 7.74 17.88 -2.29
CA ALA A 280 8.17 17.24 -3.52
C ALA A 280 7.63 15.79 -3.63
N PRO A 281 7.48 15.24 -4.85
CA PRO A 281 6.99 13.86 -5.04
C PRO A 281 7.77 12.79 -4.28
N TRP A 282 9.10 12.90 -4.24
CA TRP A 282 9.94 11.95 -3.49
C TRP A 282 9.71 12.01 -1.98
N LEU A 283 9.46 13.21 -1.44
CA LEU A 283 9.15 13.40 -0.03
C LEU A 283 7.77 12.81 0.29
N ALA A 284 6.80 12.98 -0.61
CA ALA A 284 5.50 12.30 -0.50
C ALA A 284 5.69 10.78 -0.39
N ALA A 285 6.49 10.17 -1.27
CA ALA A 285 6.77 8.72 -1.22
C ALA A 285 7.37 8.26 0.12
N ILE A 286 8.35 8.99 0.67
CA ILE A 286 8.94 8.70 1.99
C ILE A 286 7.88 8.78 3.09
N THR A 287 7.05 9.82 3.09
CA THR A 287 6.00 9.98 4.11
C THR A 287 4.96 8.86 4.06
N MET A 288 4.65 8.32 2.86
CA MET A 288 3.75 7.18 2.70
C MET A 288 4.34 5.88 3.27
N LEU A 289 5.65 5.67 3.05
CA LEU A 289 6.38 4.55 3.63
C LEU A 289 6.42 4.64 5.17
N LEU A 290 6.71 5.82 5.70
CA LEU A 290 6.73 6.07 7.15
C LEU A 290 5.36 5.83 7.80
N SER A 291 4.28 6.29 7.16
CA SER A 291 2.90 6.05 7.64
C SER A 291 2.58 4.55 7.69
N SER A 292 2.97 3.81 6.65
CA SER A 292 2.81 2.36 6.55
C SER A 292 3.62 1.61 7.63
N LEU A 293 4.86 2.01 7.87
CA LEU A 293 5.71 1.47 8.93
C LEU A 293 5.16 1.79 10.32
N ALA A 294 4.61 2.99 10.52
CA ALA A 294 3.98 3.37 11.79
C ALA A 294 2.75 2.49 12.09
N VAL A 295 1.91 2.20 11.10
CA VAL A 295 0.78 1.26 11.20
C VAL A 295 1.28 -0.14 11.57
N ALA A 296 2.32 -0.64 10.90
CA ALA A 296 2.90 -1.94 11.21
C ALA A 296 3.50 -1.99 12.62
N ALA A 297 4.22 -0.95 13.04
CA ALA A 297 4.81 -0.83 14.37
C ALA A 297 3.75 -0.76 15.47
N ASN A 298 2.65 -0.03 15.25
CA ASN A 298 1.55 0.05 16.21
C ASN A 298 0.83 -1.31 16.32
N SER A 299 0.64 -2.02 15.22
CA SER A 299 0.15 -3.41 15.22
C SER A 299 1.11 -4.35 15.97
N TRP A 300 2.43 -4.19 15.81
CA TRP A 300 3.43 -4.96 16.57
C TRP A 300 3.34 -4.75 18.08
N ARG A 301 2.94 -3.55 18.56
CA ARG A 301 2.73 -3.30 20.00
C ARG A 301 1.70 -4.27 20.59
N LEU A 302 0.68 -4.67 19.83
CA LEU A 302 -0.28 -5.71 20.24
C LEU A 302 0.45 -7.03 20.49
N TYR A 303 1.20 -7.51 19.50
CA TYR A 303 1.97 -8.74 19.59
C TYR A 303 2.89 -8.74 20.81
N ARG A 304 3.67 -7.67 21.01
CA ARG A 304 4.59 -7.57 22.15
C ARG A 304 3.88 -7.60 23.50
N LYS A 305 2.69 -7.00 23.60
CA LYS A 305 1.92 -6.96 24.86
C LYS A 305 1.46 -8.35 25.29
N TYR A 306 1.01 -9.18 24.34
CA TYR A 306 0.46 -10.50 24.63
C TYR A 306 1.48 -11.65 24.57
N THR A 307 2.71 -11.38 24.11
CA THR A 307 3.81 -12.37 24.09
C THR A 307 4.91 -12.13 25.11
N ARG A 308 4.88 -11.00 25.84
CA ARG A 308 5.81 -10.78 26.96
C ARG A 308 5.58 -11.86 28.04
N PRO A 309 6.66 -12.47 28.58
CA PRO A 309 6.54 -13.30 29.77
C PRO A 309 5.89 -12.46 30.88
N HIS A 310 4.82 -12.96 31.49
CA HIS A 310 4.38 -12.41 32.76
C HIS A 310 5.36 -12.94 33.82
N ASP A 311 6.25 -12.09 34.32
CA ASP A 311 7.24 -12.41 35.37
C ASP A 311 6.59 -12.67 36.76
N GLY A 312 5.35 -13.18 36.81
CA GLY A 312 4.53 -13.21 38.02
C GLY A 312 4.05 -14.58 38.49
N TRP A 313 4.52 -15.69 37.90
CA TRP A 313 4.01 -17.04 38.26
C TRP A 313 5.09 -18.12 38.34
N GLN A 314 6.32 -17.74 38.73
CA GLN A 314 7.35 -18.69 39.17
C GLN A 314 7.77 -18.50 40.64
N ALA A 315 7.18 -17.53 41.36
CA ALA A 315 7.49 -17.27 42.77
C ALA A 315 6.40 -17.76 43.75
N ALA A 316 5.38 -18.51 43.30
CA ALA A 316 4.29 -18.99 44.14
C ALA A 316 4.23 -20.53 44.29
N VAL A 317 5.24 -21.26 43.78
CA VAL A 317 5.34 -22.73 43.90
C VAL A 317 6.78 -23.18 44.21
N ALA A 318 7.55 -22.37 44.95
CA ALA A 318 8.84 -22.77 45.50
C ALA A 318 8.81 -22.64 47.02
#